data_AF-A0A6M1Z0L6-F1
#
_entry.id   AF-A0A6M1Z0L6-F1
#
_cell.length_a   1.000
_cell.length_b   1.000
_cell.length_c   1.000
_cell.angle_alpha   90.00
_cell.angle_beta   90.00
_cell.angle_gamma   90.00
#
_symmetry.space_group_name_H-M   'P 1'
#
loop_
_entity.id
_entity.type
_entity.pdbx_description
1 polymer ?
#
loop_
_entity_poly.entity_id
_entity_poly.type
_entity_poly.pdbx_seq_one_letter_code
_entity_poly.pdbx_strand_id
1 'polypeptide(L)'
;MIIARDHRVSIDTGLEWAKWGMLGCAALLIFGFVIALARPMKVAEYGARRLTPLFHDRLEGILTGPLALRENSRSPLSLFLEQTLVLLSQTTRPGMAVEQRGYSIGIRGVEGLRTVKEGEEFYLSLTQNAVGEVDAIAFSEGPANLSMKAQPIEKNALLLKLTTDTGVEEEVILPSAQSSLGLGAHLPATVSLKEAKCYGVDRFFEYYGGFEYRPLSQKQKLELFDDNGSYFLFVGAGDFLTFHEGRWQPINSFEWANPLTPLAQVLSASSGQLVIEIWDEKGFSLLQTRVGLANLSPLYVRSDQLITAPKLRSAKQVSCHMGKRRFILREGDWIIKTQKGWHKLTAMDEIVSYLWHATRGELFVVDSIDAGSGLKGHYFDEMRSQVQPLTISLANTAGKATPNMRHR
;
A
#
# COMPACT_ATOMS: atom_id res chain seq x y z
N MET A 1 60.94 18.33 -49.52
CA MET A 1 60.94 17.75 -48.15
C MET A 1 59.48 17.54 -47.76
N ILE A 2 58.97 16.32 -47.93
CA ILE A 2 57.58 15.94 -47.65
C ILE A 2 57.54 15.43 -46.21
N ILE A 3 56.83 16.13 -45.32
CA ILE A 3 56.60 15.69 -43.94
C ILE A 3 55.32 14.88 -43.94
N ALA A 4 55.45 13.55 -44.02
CA ALA A 4 54.35 12.62 -43.75
C ALA A 4 54.16 12.55 -42.23
N ARG A 5 53.00 13.01 -41.74
CA ARG A 5 52.60 12.90 -40.32
C ARG A 5 51.87 11.57 -40.14
N ASP A 6 52.56 10.59 -39.57
CA ASP A 6 52.03 9.28 -39.23
C ASP A 6 51.13 9.40 -37.98
N HIS A 7 49.82 9.51 -38.16
CA HIS A 7 48.84 9.50 -37.07
C HIS A 7 48.47 8.05 -36.74
N ARG A 8 49.31 7.39 -35.93
CA ARG A 8 48.92 6.15 -35.23
C ARG A 8 47.92 6.50 -34.13
N VAL A 9 46.63 6.40 -34.45
CA VAL A 9 45.55 6.41 -33.45
C VAL A 9 45.72 5.15 -32.61
N SER A 10 45.89 5.32 -31.29
CA SER A 10 46.01 4.19 -30.36
C SER A 10 44.71 3.37 -30.37
N ILE A 11 44.83 2.05 -30.34
CA ILE A 11 43.70 1.12 -30.25
C ILE A 11 42.86 1.41 -28.99
N ASP A 12 43.49 1.92 -27.92
CA ASP A 12 42.81 2.26 -26.66
C ASP A 12 41.82 3.41 -26.82
N THR A 13 42.12 4.39 -27.69
CA THR A 13 41.17 5.46 -28.00
C THR A 13 39.92 4.90 -28.69
N GLY A 14 40.07 3.96 -29.63
CA GLY A 14 38.92 3.36 -30.32
C GLY A 14 37.95 2.63 -29.38
N LEU A 15 38.47 1.97 -28.34
CA LEU A 15 37.66 1.23 -27.38
C LEU A 15 36.86 2.16 -26.45
N GLU A 16 37.43 3.31 -26.07
CA GLU A 16 36.72 4.36 -25.32
C GLU A 16 35.53 4.92 -26.12
N TRP A 17 35.74 5.27 -27.40
CA TRP A 17 34.65 5.77 -28.26
C TRP A 17 33.53 4.73 -28.45
N ALA A 18 33.87 3.44 -28.53
CA ALA A 18 32.87 2.37 -28.63
C ALA A 18 32.03 2.22 -27.36
N LYS A 19 32.62 2.37 -26.16
CA LYS A 19 31.90 2.35 -24.89
C LYS A 19 30.92 3.52 -24.77
N TRP A 20 31.36 4.73 -25.10
CA TRP A 20 30.49 5.92 -25.11
C TRP A 20 29.37 5.81 -26.14
N GLY A 21 29.64 5.23 -27.32
CA GLY A 21 28.62 4.94 -28.33
C GLY A 21 27.54 3.97 -27.84
N MET A 22 27.92 2.87 -27.18
CA MET A 22 26.95 1.91 -26.64
C MET A 22 26.12 2.48 -25.49
N LEU A 23 26.72 3.27 -24.59
CA LEU A 23 26.01 3.99 -23.53
C LEU A 23 24.98 4.98 -24.10
N GLY A 24 25.35 5.71 -25.16
CA GLY A 24 24.42 6.62 -25.86
C GLY A 24 23.23 5.88 -26.49
N CYS A 25 23.48 4.76 -27.16
CA CYS A 25 22.42 3.94 -27.76
C CYS A 25 21.48 3.35 -26.70
N ALA A 26 22.00 2.88 -25.56
CA ALA A 26 21.19 2.37 -24.46
C ALA A 26 20.30 3.46 -23.84
N ALA A 27 20.84 4.66 -23.63
CA ALA A 27 20.08 5.80 -23.12
C ALA A 27 18.95 6.22 -24.07
N LEU A 28 19.20 6.23 -25.39
CA LEU A 28 18.17 6.54 -26.40
C LEU A 28 17.07 5.48 -26.47
N LEU A 29 17.40 4.20 -26.33
CA LEU A 29 16.40 3.12 -26.29
C LEU A 29 15.54 3.19 -25.03
N ILE A 30 16.14 3.47 -23.86
CA ILE A 30 15.39 3.67 -22.61
C ILE A 30 14.48 4.89 -22.73
N PHE A 31 14.99 6.00 -23.26
CA PHE A 31 14.19 7.23 -23.43
C PHE A 31 13.03 7.03 -24.42
N GLY A 32 13.27 6.34 -25.55
CA GLY A 32 12.23 5.99 -26.51
C GLY A 32 11.17 5.05 -25.93
N PHE A 33 11.57 4.09 -25.08
CA PHE A 33 10.66 3.17 -24.41
C PHE A 33 9.81 3.87 -23.34
N VAL A 34 10.39 4.80 -22.58
CA VAL A 34 9.66 5.63 -21.61
C VAL A 34 8.62 6.52 -22.30
N ILE A 35 8.97 7.12 -23.45
CA ILE A 35 8.03 7.90 -24.26
C ILE A 35 6.93 7.01 -24.86
N ALA A 36 7.27 5.81 -25.34
CA ALA A 36 6.29 4.87 -25.90
C ALA A 36 5.32 4.30 -24.85
N LEU A 37 5.74 4.23 -23.58
CA LEU A 37 4.89 3.82 -22.45
C LEU A 37 4.06 4.96 -21.86
N ALA A 38 4.45 6.22 -22.10
CA ALA A 38 3.65 7.39 -21.77
C ALA A 38 2.45 7.52 -22.73
N ARG A 39 1.48 6.61 -22.63
CA ARG A 39 0.21 6.76 -23.33
C ARG A 39 -0.47 8.03 -22.83
N PRO A 40 -0.97 8.91 -23.72
CA PRO A 40 -1.76 10.06 -23.32
C PRO A 40 -2.97 9.57 -22.51
N MET A 41 -3.20 10.23 -21.37
CA MET A 41 -4.33 9.96 -20.50
C MET A 41 -5.62 10.20 -21.28
N LYS A 42 -6.35 9.13 -21.59
CA LYS A 42 -7.65 9.24 -22.26
C LYS A 42 -8.70 9.75 -21.27
N VAL A 43 -8.76 11.06 -21.08
CA VAL A 43 -9.83 11.70 -20.29
C VAL A 43 -11.21 11.45 -20.93
N ALA A 44 -11.25 11.17 -22.25
CA ALA A 44 -12.46 10.95 -23.03
C ALA A 44 -13.32 9.74 -22.58
N GLU A 45 -12.74 8.66 -22.06
CA GLU A 45 -13.52 7.47 -21.62
C GLU A 45 -14.35 7.72 -20.35
N TYR A 46 -14.04 8.77 -19.60
CA TYR A 46 -14.67 9.03 -18.29
C TYR A 46 -16.02 9.75 -18.38
N GLY A 47 -16.34 10.38 -19.52
CA GLY A 47 -17.62 11.07 -19.73
C GLY A 47 -18.83 10.13 -19.86
N ALA A 48 -18.63 8.85 -20.15
CA ALA A 48 -19.72 7.91 -20.46
C ALA A 48 -20.34 7.22 -19.23
N ARG A 49 -19.71 7.27 -18.05
CA ARG A 49 -20.27 6.66 -16.83
C ARG A 49 -21.16 7.68 -16.12
N ARG A 50 -22.48 7.51 -16.24
CA ARG A 50 -23.46 8.27 -15.45
C ARG A 50 -23.14 8.15 -13.97
N LEU A 51 -23.10 9.29 -13.27
CA LEU A 51 -23.08 9.33 -11.81
C LEU A 51 -24.25 8.51 -11.28
N THR A 52 -23.98 7.48 -10.48
CA THR A 52 -25.01 6.79 -9.71
C THR A 52 -25.72 7.80 -8.80
N PRO A 53 -27.05 7.73 -8.62
CA PRO A 53 -27.86 8.72 -7.89
C PRO A 53 -27.53 8.85 -6.38
N LEU A 54 -26.60 8.06 -5.86
CA LEU A 54 -26.11 8.11 -4.47
C LEU A 54 -25.44 9.45 -4.07
N PHE A 55 -25.21 10.37 -5.01
CA PHE A 55 -24.64 11.69 -4.73
C PHE A 55 -25.68 12.75 -4.29
N HIS A 56 -26.98 12.56 -4.54
CA HIS A 56 -27.99 13.55 -4.16
C HIS A 56 -28.17 13.68 -2.64
N ASP A 57 -28.27 12.57 -1.91
CA ASP A 57 -28.60 12.59 -0.47
C ASP A 57 -27.55 13.27 0.43
N ARG A 58 -26.28 13.39 0.01
CA ARG A 58 -25.23 14.08 0.80
C ARG A 58 -25.01 15.53 0.41
N LEU A 59 -25.36 15.93 -0.82
CA LEU A 59 -25.27 17.32 -1.26
C LEU A 59 -26.44 18.15 -0.74
N GLU A 60 -27.61 17.54 -0.47
CA GLU A 60 -28.75 18.24 0.12
C GLU A 60 -28.40 18.90 1.47
N GLY A 61 -27.53 18.31 2.30
CA GLY A 61 -27.09 18.93 3.55
C GLY A 61 -26.21 20.18 3.39
N ILE A 62 -25.46 20.29 2.28
CA ILE A 62 -24.63 21.46 1.94
C ILE A 62 -25.47 22.52 1.21
N LEU A 63 -26.49 22.08 0.47
CA LEU A 63 -27.39 22.93 -0.31
C LEU A 63 -28.66 23.40 0.45
N THR A 64 -28.83 23.04 1.72
CA THR A 64 -29.99 23.48 2.54
C THR A 64 -29.64 24.39 3.72
N GLY A 65 -28.34 24.68 3.93
CA GLY A 65 -27.88 25.64 4.93
C GLY A 65 -28.01 27.10 4.50
N PRO A 66 -27.80 28.09 5.39
CA PRO A 66 -27.81 29.52 5.04
C PRO A 66 -26.69 29.95 4.05
N LEU A 67 -25.80 29.03 3.69
CA LEU A 67 -24.77 29.16 2.64
C LEU A 67 -25.17 28.47 1.32
N ALA A 68 -26.37 27.91 1.24
CA ALA A 68 -26.91 27.39 0.00
C ALA A 68 -26.94 28.50 -1.05
N LEU A 69 -26.13 28.35 -2.10
CA LEU A 69 -26.17 29.20 -3.28
C LEU A 69 -27.63 29.32 -3.71
N ARG A 70 -28.18 30.55 -3.72
CA ARG A 70 -29.56 30.83 -4.12
C ARG A 70 -29.85 30.12 -5.46
N GLU A 71 -30.59 29.02 -5.40
CA GLU A 71 -30.88 28.19 -6.59
C GLU A 71 -31.56 29.00 -7.71
N ASN A 72 -32.30 30.05 -7.34
CA ASN A 72 -33.01 30.91 -8.27
C ASN A 72 -32.14 31.95 -9.01
N SER A 73 -30.83 32.00 -8.77
CA SER A 73 -29.93 32.98 -9.42
C SER A 73 -28.71 32.37 -10.12
N ARG A 74 -28.69 31.05 -10.35
CA ARG A 74 -27.61 30.43 -11.12
C ARG A 74 -27.76 30.74 -12.60
N SER A 75 -26.70 31.23 -13.22
CA SER A 75 -26.68 31.49 -14.65
C SER A 75 -26.67 30.16 -15.44
N PRO A 76 -27.14 30.15 -16.71
CA PRO A 76 -26.97 28.99 -17.59
C PRO A 76 -25.52 28.55 -17.75
N LEU A 77 -24.56 29.50 -17.70
CA LEU A 77 -23.14 29.22 -17.80
C LEU A 77 -22.62 28.44 -16.58
N SER A 78 -22.98 28.87 -15.36
CA SER A 78 -22.58 28.18 -14.13
C SER A 78 -23.05 26.73 -14.11
N LEU A 79 -24.31 26.47 -14.50
CA LEU A 79 -24.88 25.12 -14.59
C LEU A 79 -24.16 24.28 -15.66
N PHE A 80 -23.86 24.86 -16.82
CA PHE A 80 -23.09 24.19 -17.87
C PHE A 80 -21.70 23.78 -17.37
N LEU A 81 -21.01 24.67 -16.65
CA LEU A 81 -19.66 24.41 -16.12
C LEU A 81 -19.66 23.39 -15.00
N GLU A 82 -20.64 23.38 -14.10
CA GLU A 82 -20.80 22.33 -13.07
C GLU A 82 -20.95 20.93 -13.70
N GLN A 83 -21.65 20.84 -14.83
CA GLN A 83 -21.84 19.59 -15.55
C GLN A 83 -20.62 19.19 -16.38
N THR A 84 -19.84 20.17 -16.84
CA THR A 84 -18.75 19.96 -17.81
C THR A 84 -17.39 19.84 -17.15
N LEU A 85 -17.10 20.60 -16.10
CA LEU A 85 -15.86 20.53 -15.36
C LEU A 85 -15.91 19.41 -14.32
N VAL A 86 -14.75 18.87 -13.99
CA VAL A 86 -14.60 17.85 -12.95
C VAL A 86 -13.32 18.07 -12.18
N LEU A 87 -13.41 18.08 -10.85
CA LEU A 87 -12.25 18.03 -9.99
C LEU A 87 -11.71 16.59 -9.97
N LEU A 88 -10.58 16.38 -10.65
CA LEU A 88 -9.97 15.07 -10.83
C LEU A 88 -9.11 14.65 -9.62
N SER A 89 -8.33 15.57 -9.07
CA SER A 89 -7.55 15.33 -7.86
C SER A 89 -7.23 16.65 -7.14
N GLN A 90 -6.90 16.53 -5.86
CA GLN A 90 -6.43 17.61 -5.01
C GLN A 90 -5.17 17.16 -4.29
N THR A 91 -4.24 18.09 -4.09
CA THR A 91 -3.06 17.86 -3.25
C THR A 91 -3.49 17.79 -1.80
N THR A 92 -3.58 16.58 -1.24
CA THR A 92 -4.00 16.33 0.15
C THR A 92 -2.88 15.71 0.99
N ARG A 93 -1.68 15.57 0.44
CA ARG A 93 -0.52 15.00 1.14
C ARG A 93 -0.25 15.73 2.46
N PRO A 94 -0.15 15.02 3.59
CA PRO A 94 0.23 15.60 4.87
C PRO A 94 1.58 16.33 4.80
N GLY A 95 1.65 17.50 5.44
CA GLY A 95 2.85 18.33 5.48
C GLY A 95 3.01 19.32 4.32
N MET A 96 2.15 19.28 3.30
CA MET A 96 2.16 20.27 2.23
C MET A 96 1.73 21.65 2.75
N ALA A 97 2.50 22.69 2.42
CA ALA A 97 2.14 24.07 2.72
C ALA A 97 0.87 24.46 1.94
N VAL A 98 0.06 25.39 2.49
CA VAL A 98 -1.19 25.85 1.85
C VAL A 98 -0.92 26.39 0.44
N GLU A 99 0.19 27.12 0.26
CA GLU A 99 0.62 27.68 -1.03
C GLU A 99 0.98 26.62 -2.09
N GLN A 100 1.22 25.38 -1.66
CA GLN A 100 1.56 24.26 -2.53
C GLN A 100 0.34 23.39 -2.86
N ARG A 101 -0.86 23.75 -2.39
CA ARG A 101 -2.10 23.03 -2.74
C ARG A 101 -2.41 23.24 -4.21
N GLY A 102 -2.37 22.14 -4.95
CA GLY A 102 -2.79 22.07 -6.34
C GLY A 102 -4.14 21.37 -6.49
N TYR A 103 -4.84 21.72 -7.57
CA TYR A 103 -6.09 21.14 -8.01
C TYR A 103 -5.92 20.72 -9.45
N SER A 104 -6.24 19.48 -9.77
CA SER A 104 -6.27 18.98 -11.15
C SER A 104 -7.72 18.98 -11.62
N ILE A 105 -8.03 19.85 -12.57
CA ILE A 105 -9.38 20.07 -13.12
C ILE A 105 -9.40 19.55 -14.56
N GLY A 106 -10.35 18.68 -14.86
CA GLY A 106 -10.58 18.15 -16.21
C GLY A 106 -11.87 18.69 -16.83
N ILE A 107 -11.98 18.56 -18.14
CA ILE A 107 -13.20 18.80 -18.91
C ILE A 107 -13.78 17.45 -19.33
N ARG A 108 -15.06 17.19 -19.03
CA ARG A 108 -15.72 15.93 -19.40
C ARG A 108 -15.77 15.79 -20.92
N GLY A 109 -15.39 14.60 -21.40
CA GLY A 109 -15.42 14.27 -22.82
C GLY A 109 -14.28 14.87 -23.65
N VAL A 110 -13.41 15.71 -23.06
CA VAL A 110 -12.26 16.31 -23.74
C VAL A 110 -10.97 15.78 -23.12
N GLU A 111 -9.97 15.47 -23.96
CA GLU A 111 -8.60 15.20 -23.51
C GLU A 111 -7.93 16.52 -23.08
N GLY A 112 -8.26 16.97 -21.87
CA GLY A 112 -7.72 18.19 -21.30
C GLY A 112 -7.73 18.14 -19.77
N LEU A 113 -6.56 18.39 -19.18
CA LEU A 113 -6.37 18.52 -17.74
C LEU A 113 -5.56 19.78 -17.49
N ARG A 114 -6.00 20.61 -16.54
CA ARG A 114 -5.21 21.73 -16.01
C ARG A 114 -4.94 21.49 -14.54
N THR A 115 -3.69 21.68 -14.13
CA THR A 115 -3.33 21.74 -12.72
C THR A 115 -3.16 23.21 -12.34
N VAL A 116 -3.85 23.63 -11.28
CA VAL A 116 -3.89 25.02 -10.82
C VAL A 116 -3.61 25.06 -9.32
N LYS A 117 -2.88 26.08 -8.85
CA LYS A 117 -2.71 26.32 -7.43
C LYS A 117 -3.90 27.07 -6.83
N GLU A 118 -4.01 27.02 -5.51
CA GLU A 118 -4.98 27.84 -4.78
C GLU A 118 -4.80 29.33 -5.09
N GLY A 119 -5.88 29.97 -5.54
CA GLY A 119 -5.90 31.38 -5.95
C GLY A 119 -5.24 31.68 -7.30
N GLU A 120 -4.62 30.70 -7.96
CA GLU A 120 -4.07 30.86 -9.31
C GLU A 120 -5.21 31.09 -10.31
N GLU A 121 -5.02 32.09 -11.16
CA GLU A 121 -5.95 32.39 -12.23
C GLU A 121 -5.65 31.54 -13.45
N PHE A 122 -6.67 30.87 -13.98
CA PHE A 122 -6.59 30.10 -15.20
C PHE A 122 -7.76 30.43 -16.13
N TYR A 123 -7.62 30.11 -17.41
CA TYR A 123 -8.52 30.59 -18.45
C TYR A 123 -9.16 29.43 -19.21
N LEU A 124 -10.44 29.61 -19.55
CA LEU A 124 -11.20 28.72 -20.44
C LEU A 124 -11.65 29.49 -21.68
N SER A 125 -11.44 28.89 -22.85
CA SER A 125 -12.01 29.37 -24.10
C SER A 125 -13.38 28.72 -24.29
N LEU A 126 -14.40 29.56 -24.49
CA LEU A 126 -15.77 29.15 -24.77
C LEU A 126 -16.07 29.46 -26.23
N THR A 127 -16.37 28.43 -27.01
CA THR A 127 -16.88 28.60 -28.38
C THR A 127 -18.39 28.56 -28.33
N GLN A 128 -19.04 29.62 -28.76
CA GLN A 128 -20.51 29.69 -28.85
C GLN A 128 -21.00 29.39 -30.26
N ASN A 129 -22.16 28.76 -30.38
CA ASN A 129 -22.85 28.56 -31.64
C ASN A 129 -23.55 29.88 -32.10
N ALA A 130 -24.15 29.87 -33.29
CA ALA A 130 -24.85 31.04 -33.84
C ALA A 130 -26.04 31.53 -32.98
N VAL A 131 -26.52 30.72 -32.04
CA VAL A 131 -27.64 31.02 -31.12
C VAL A 131 -27.11 31.56 -29.78
N GLY A 132 -25.79 31.63 -29.59
CA GLY A 132 -25.14 32.08 -28.36
C GLY A 132 -25.03 31.01 -27.27
N GLU A 133 -25.36 29.75 -27.56
CA GLU A 133 -25.15 28.63 -26.63
C GLU A 133 -23.71 28.15 -26.70
N VAL A 134 -23.16 27.69 -25.56
CA VAL A 134 -21.79 27.16 -25.50
C VAL A 134 -21.73 25.80 -26.20
N ASP A 135 -20.98 25.72 -27.29
CA ASP A 135 -20.80 24.52 -28.13
C ASP A 135 -19.57 23.72 -27.70
N ALA A 136 -18.47 24.41 -27.38
CA ALA A 136 -17.23 23.77 -26.95
C ALA A 136 -16.51 24.57 -25.86
N ILE A 137 -15.75 23.85 -25.04
CA ILE A 137 -14.91 24.41 -23.99
C ILE A 137 -13.52 23.79 -24.03
N ALA A 138 -12.50 24.61 -23.86
CA ALA A 138 -11.10 24.18 -23.81
C ALA A 138 -10.30 25.03 -22.82
N PHE A 139 -9.26 24.45 -22.22
CA PHE A 139 -8.27 25.23 -21.47
C PHE A 139 -7.49 26.16 -22.40
N SER A 140 -7.20 27.38 -21.94
CA SER A 140 -6.42 28.38 -22.66
C SER A 140 -5.13 28.69 -21.90
N GLU A 141 -4.02 28.86 -22.62
CA GLU A 141 -2.72 29.26 -22.04
C GLU A 141 -2.63 30.77 -21.77
N GLY A 142 -3.54 31.56 -22.33
CA GLY A 142 -3.61 33.02 -22.14
C GLY A 142 -5.02 33.50 -21.82
N PRO A 143 -5.18 34.83 -21.61
CA PRO A 143 -6.48 35.44 -21.35
C PRO A 143 -7.52 35.02 -22.38
N ALA A 144 -8.68 34.59 -21.91
CA ALA A 144 -9.80 34.13 -22.72
C ALA A 144 -11.11 34.70 -22.17
N ASN A 145 -12.23 34.28 -22.76
CA ASN A 145 -13.57 34.80 -22.46
C ASN A 145 -14.04 34.49 -21.02
N LEU A 146 -13.37 33.55 -20.35
CA LEU A 146 -13.64 33.15 -18.99
C LEU A 146 -12.33 32.99 -18.21
N SER A 147 -12.16 33.76 -17.13
CA SER A 147 -11.11 33.54 -16.15
C SER A 147 -11.68 32.95 -14.86
N MET A 148 -10.87 32.15 -14.18
CA MET A 148 -11.30 31.36 -13.04
C MET A 148 -10.22 31.30 -11.96
N LYS A 149 -10.63 31.34 -10.69
CA LYS A 149 -9.75 31.14 -9.53
C LYS A 149 -10.28 30.02 -8.65
N ALA A 150 -9.39 29.11 -8.28
CA ALA A 150 -9.70 27.95 -7.44
C ALA A 150 -9.56 28.28 -5.95
N GLN A 151 -10.61 28.02 -5.16
CA GLN A 151 -10.62 28.19 -3.71
C GLN A 151 -11.19 26.94 -3.02
N PRO A 152 -10.51 26.37 -2.01
CA PRO A 152 -11.01 25.20 -1.30
C PRO A 152 -12.22 25.58 -0.44
N ILE A 153 -13.28 24.78 -0.48
CA ILE A 153 -14.41 24.90 0.47
C ILE A 153 -14.25 23.84 1.56
N GLU A 154 -14.04 22.58 1.15
CA GLU A 154 -13.95 21.40 2.04
C GLU A 154 -13.03 20.34 1.44
N LYS A 155 -12.77 19.24 2.19
CA LYS A 155 -11.89 18.14 1.76
C LYS A 155 -12.24 17.50 0.41
N ASN A 156 -13.48 17.68 -0.08
CA ASN A 156 -13.99 17.02 -1.27
C ASN A 156 -14.68 17.98 -2.25
N ALA A 157 -14.49 19.30 -2.13
CA ALA A 157 -15.14 20.26 -3.00
C ALA A 157 -14.25 21.48 -3.27
N LEU A 158 -14.30 21.96 -4.51
CA LEU A 158 -13.57 23.14 -4.97
C LEU A 158 -14.56 24.23 -5.39
N LEU A 159 -14.43 25.43 -4.83
CA LEU A 159 -15.08 26.63 -5.34
C LEU A 159 -14.26 27.16 -6.50
N LEU A 160 -14.92 27.43 -7.61
CA LEU A 160 -14.37 28.19 -8.72
C LEU A 160 -15.07 29.53 -8.77
N LYS A 161 -14.31 30.60 -8.54
CA LYS A 161 -14.77 31.98 -8.77
C LYS A 161 -14.49 32.32 -10.22
N LEU A 162 -15.54 32.66 -10.95
CA LEU A 162 -15.47 32.94 -12.38
C LEU A 162 -15.56 34.43 -12.61
N THR A 163 -14.83 34.93 -13.60
CA THR A 163 -14.95 36.29 -14.10
C THR A 163 -15.10 36.22 -15.61
N THR A 164 -16.24 36.69 -16.12
CA THR A 164 -16.48 36.81 -17.56
C THR A 164 -15.76 38.01 -18.14
N ASP A 165 -15.63 38.06 -19.47
CA ASP A 165 -15.17 39.24 -20.21
C ASP A 165 -15.99 40.52 -19.92
N THR A 166 -17.27 40.38 -19.57
CA THR A 166 -18.14 41.47 -19.13
C THR A 166 -17.90 41.90 -17.68
N GLY A 167 -17.01 41.22 -16.95
CA GLY A 167 -16.71 41.50 -15.55
C GLY A 167 -17.77 40.99 -14.56
N VAL A 168 -18.68 40.12 -15.00
CA VAL A 168 -19.65 39.47 -14.11
C VAL A 168 -18.92 38.37 -13.34
N GLU A 169 -19.05 38.42 -12.02
CA GLU A 169 -18.51 37.40 -11.14
C GLU A 169 -19.57 36.34 -10.83
N GLU A 170 -19.21 35.07 -11.02
CA GLU A 170 -20.05 33.92 -10.70
C GLU A 170 -19.29 32.89 -9.85
N GLU A 171 -20.01 31.94 -9.27
CA GLU A 171 -19.43 30.89 -8.43
C GLU A 171 -19.92 29.50 -8.88
N VAL A 172 -19.00 28.56 -9.01
CA VAL A 172 -19.27 27.16 -9.39
C VAL A 172 -18.61 26.24 -8.36
N ILE A 173 -19.34 25.24 -7.87
CA ILE A 173 -18.80 24.24 -6.94
C ILE A 173 -18.54 22.95 -7.71
N LEU A 174 -17.28 22.52 -7.75
CA LEU A 174 -16.89 21.23 -8.28
C LEU A 174 -16.78 20.20 -7.15
N PRO A 175 -17.67 19.19 -7.09
CA PRO A 175 -17.45 18.05 -6.22
C PRO A 175 -16.23 17.25 -6.72
N SER A 176 -15.43 16.75 -5.80
CA SER A 176 -14.36 15.81 -6.08
C SER A 176 -14.96 14.55 -6.71
N ALA A 177 -14.51 14.21 -7.91
CA ALA A 177 -14.76 12.89 -8.46
C ALA A 177 -13.93 11.90 -7.66
N GLN A 178 -14.51 11.36 -6.57
CA GLN A 178 -13.85 10.42 -5.66
C GLN A 178 -12.96 9.44 -6.43
N SER A 179 -11.64 9.57 -6.24
CA SER A 179 -10.43 8.76 -6.51
C SER A 179 -10.48 7.48 -7.38
N SER A 180 -11.52 7.24 -8.18
CA SER A 180 -11.62 6.11 -9.10
C SER A 180 -10.94 6.38 -10.45
N LEU A 181 -10.37 7.57 -10.60
CA LEU A 181 -9.91 8.12 -11.86
C LEU A 181 -8.65 7.44 -12.43
N GLY A 182 -8.09 6.43 -11.75
CA GLY A 182 -7.04 5.58 -12.31
C GLY A 182 -5.75 6.32 -12.68
N LEU A 183 -5.64 7.63 -12.38
CA LEU A 183 -4.55 8.49 -12.81
C LEU A 183 -3.18 8.02 -12.27
N GLY A 184 -3.16 7.21 -11.21
CA GLY A 184 -1.96 6.54 -10.69
C GLY A 184 -2.05 5.01 -10.66
N ALA A 185 -3.06 4.40 -11.28
CA ALA A 185 -3.34 2.97 -11.10
C ALA A 185 -2.19 2.04 -11.52
N HIS A 186 -1.32 2.52 -12.41
CA HIS A 186 -0.18 1.78 -12.97
C HIS A 186 1.16 2.18 -12.35
N LEU A 187 1.19 3.13 -11.42
CA LEU A 187 2.45 3.49 -10.76
C LEU A 187 2.92 2.33 -9.88
N PRO A 188 4.22 1.97 -9.87
CA PRO A 188 4.73 0.83 -9.11
C PRO A 188 4.30 0.82 -7.64
N ALA A 189 4.34 1.98 -6.98
CA ALA A 189 3.88 2.15 -5.60
C ALA A 189 2.41 1.74 -5.41
N THR A 190 1.55 2.14 -6.36
CA THR A 190 0.12 1.86 -6.34
C THR A 190 -0.18 0.39 -6.65
N VAL A 191 0.52 -0.20 -7.63
CA VAL A 191 0.40 -1.62 -7.98
C VAL A 191 0.80 -2.49 -6.80
N SER A 192 1.93 -2.19 -6.16
CA SER A 192 2.44 -2.93 -5.00
C SER A 192 1.42 -3.02 -3.86
N LEU A 193 0.73 -1.92 -3.53
CA LEU A 193 -0.31 -1.92 -2.48
C LEU A 193 -1.64 -2.55 -2.90
N LYS A 194 -1.96 -2.59 -4.19
CA LYS A 194 -3.15 -3.31 -4.70
C LYS A 194 -2.96 -4.82 -4.65
N GLU A 195 -1.75 -5.29 -4.89
CA GLU A 195 -1.39 -6.72 -4.88
C GLU A 195 -1.04 -7.23 -3.48
N ALA A 196 -0.95 -6.32 -2.51
CA ALA A 196 -0.65 -6.63 -1.13
C ALA A 196 -1.70 -7.57 -0.51
N LYS A 197 -1.26 -8.36 0.48
CA LYS A 197 -2.13 -9.25 1.26
C LYS A 197 -2.07 -8.88 2.74
N CYS A 198 -3.23 -8.78 3.38
CA CYS A 198 -3.29 -8.56 4.82
C CYS A 198 -3.56 -9.88 5.54
N TYR A 199 -2.79 -10.19 6.58
CA TYR A 199 -2.96 -11.41 7.38
C TYR A 199 -3.49 -11.15 8.79
N GLY A 200 -3.87 -9.90 9.09
CA GLY A 200 -4.37 -9.50 10.40
C GLY A 200 -3.26 -9.40 11.44
N VAL A 201 -3.63 -9.41 12.71
CA VAL A 201 -2.69 -9.26 13.83
C VAL A 201 -1.77 -10.48 13.98
N ASP A 202 -0.60 -10.24 14.55
CA ASP A 202 0.33 -11.31 14.87
C ASP A 202 0.04 -11.88 16.27
N ARG A 203 -0.57 -13.06 16.30
CA ARG A 203 -0.88 -13.76 17.55
C ARG A 203 0.38 -14.16 18.29
N PHE A 204 1.50 -14.38 17.61
CA PHE A 204 2.74 -14.73 18.30
C PHE A 204 3.18 -13.62 19.26
N PHE A 205 3.08 -12.36 18.85
CA PHE A 205 3.47 -11.23 19.70
C PHE A 205 2.57 -11.07 20.94
N GLU A 206 1.32 -11.54 20.89
CA GLU A 206 0.41 -11.53 22.04
C GLU A 206 0.89 -12.48 23.16
N TYR A 207 1.46 -13.63 22.80
CA TYR A 207 1.89 -14.66 23.77
C TYR A 207 3.37 -14.55 24.13
N TYR A 208 4.24 -14.25 23.16
CA TYR A 208 5.69 -14.37 23.29
C TYR A 208 6.47 -13.13 22.81
N GLY A 209 5.79 -12.02 22.50
CA GLY A 209 6.43 -10.79 21.99
C GLY A 209 7.15 -9.94 23.03
N GLY A 210 7.11 -10.29 24.31
CA GLY A 210 7.76 -9.45 25.34
C GLY A 210 7.23 -8.01 25.36
N PHE A 211 7.99 -7.11 25.97
CA PHE A 211 7.60 -5.70 26.11
C PHE A 211 7.93 -4.91 24.83
N GLU A 212 9.04 -5.26 24.18
CA GLU A 212 9.58 -4.63 22.99
C GLU A 212 8.69 -4.76 21.76
N TYR A 213 7.96 -5.88 21.60
CA TYR A 213 7.05 -6.10 20.47
C TYR A 213 5.58 -5.75 20.80
N ARG A 214 5.30 -5.23 21.99
CA ARG A 214 3.95 -4.79 22.37
C ARG A 214 3.33 -3.81 21.38
N PRO A 215 4.06 -2.81 20.82
CA PRO A 215 3.53 -1.92 19.80
C PRO A 215 3.14 -2.63 18.50
N LEU A 216 3.76 -3.78 18.19
CA LEU A 216 3.46 -4.57 16.98
C LEU A 216 2.27 -5.52 17.17
N SER A 217 1.99 -5.94 18.42
CA SER A 217 0.90 -6.90 18.72
C SER A 217 -0.48 -6.45 18.25
N GLN A 218 -0.71 -5.14 18.14
CA GLN A 218 -1.99 -4.56 17.68
C GLN A 218 -1.98 -4.17 16.20
N LYS A 219 -0.83 -4.30 15.54
CA LYS A 219 -0.68 -3.96 14.12
C LYS A 219 -1.02 -5.16 13.24
N GLN A 220 -1.48 -4.88 12.04
CA GLN A 220 -1.76 -5.90 11.03
C GLN A 220 -0.52 -6.18 10.18
N LYS A 221 -0.34 -7.43 9.80
CA LYS A 221 0.71 -7.87 8.87
C LYS A 221 0.26 -7.62 7.44
N LEU A 222 0.98 -6.76 6.75
CA LEU A 222 0.83 -6.47 5.33
C LEU A 222 1.98 -7.12 4.57
N GLU A 223 1.69 -8.14 3.78
CA GLU A 223 2.63 -8.76 2.85
C GLU A 223 2.65 -7.96 1.54
N LEU A 224 3.85 -7.60 1.13
CA LEU A 224 4.15 -6.87 -0.09
C LEU A 224 5.15 -7.65 -0.93
N PHE A 225 5.24 -7.28 -2.20
CA PHE A 225 6.07 -7.97 -3.19
C PHE A 225 7.02 -6.96 -3.87
N ASP A 226 8.24 -7.39 -4.08
CA ASP A 226 9.28 -6.72 -4.87
C ASP A 226 10.10 -7.74 -5.67
N ASP A 227 11.12 -7.26 -6.38
CA ASP A 227 11.96 -8.08 -7.25
C ASP A 227 12.73 -9.20 -6.51
N ASN A 228 12.98 -9.06 -5.21
CA ASN A 228 13.65 -10.05 -4.37
C ASN A 228 12.66 -10.99 -3.64
N GLY A 229 11.35 -10.85 -3.90
CA GLY A 229 10.31 -11.68 -3.30
C GLY A 229 9.37 -10.90 -2.41
N SER A 230 8.83 -11.57 -1.38
CA SER A 230 7.84 -10.99 -0.48
C SER A 230 8.42 -10.61 0.87
N TYR A 231 7.96 -9.49 1.41
CA TYR A 231 8.34 -8.95 2.72
C TYR A 231 7.10 -8.48 3.49
N PHE A 232 7.26 -8.24 4.78
CA PHE A 232 6.16 -7.85 5.66
C PHE A 232 6.40 -6.51 6.31
N LEU A 233 5.32 -5.75 6.41
CA LEU A 233 5.22 -4.57 7.25
C LEU A 233 4.15 -4.80 8.32
N PHE A 234 4.39 -4.26 9.52
CA PHE A 234 3.40 -4.21 10.59
C PHE A 234 2.79 -2.82 10.62
N VAL A 235 1.50 -2.73 10.31
CA VAL A 235 0.82 -1.46 10.11
C VAL A 235 -0.46 -1.33 10.96
N GLY A 236 -0.67 -0.15 11.53
CA GLY A 236 -1.86 0.25 12.28
C GLY A 236 -2.48 1.52 11.73
N ALA A 237 -3.69 1.87 12.18
CA ALA A 237 -4.33 3.11 11.77
C ALA A 237 -3.48 4.33 12.16
N GLY A 238 -3.30 5.27 11.24
CA GLY A 238 -2.46 6.44 11.38
C GLY A 238 -1.00 6.24 10.97
N ASP A 239 -0.53 5.00 10.79
CA ASP A 239 0.84 4.73 10.34
C ASP A 239 1.07 5.28 8.91
N PHE A 240 2.28 5.76 8.67
CA PHE A 240 2.73 6.24 7.37
C PHE A 240 3.77 5.30 6.77
N LEU A 241 3.72 5.16 5.44
CA LEU A 241 4.66 4.38 4.66
C LEU A 241 5.25 5.26 3.55
N THR A 242 6.54 5.10 3.26
CA THR A 242 7.20 5.75 2.12
C THR A 242 7.65 4.72 1.11
N PHE A 243 7.54 5.02 -0.19
CA PHE A 243 8.00 4.13 -1.26
C PHE A 243 9.38 4.54 -1.75
N HIS A 244 10.41 3.80 -1.31
CA HIS A 244 11.81 4.07 -1.61
C HIS A 244 12.45 2.82 -2.23
N GLU A 245 13.20 3.00 -3.33
CA GLU A 245 13.93 1.90 -4.00
C GLU A 245 13.03 0.67 -4.30
N GLY A 246 11.82 0.91 -4.78
CA GLY A 246 10.88 -0.17 -5.13
C GLY A 246 10.20 -0.84 -3.93
N ARG A 247 10.39 -0.34 -2.70
CA ARG A 247 9.87 -0.93 -1.48
C ARG A 247 9.11 0.08 -0.63
N TRP A 248 8.05 -0.38 0.02
CA TRP A 248 7.39 0.36 1.08
C TRP A 248 8.15 0.17 2.39
N GLN A 249 8.36 1.28 3.10
CA GLN A 249 9.03 1.30 4.39
C GLN A 249 8.19 2.09 5.39
N PRO A 250 8.06 1.63 6.65
CA PRO A 250 7.32 2.35 7.67
C PRO A 250 8.12 3.58 8.10
N ILE A 251 7.42 4.69 8.32
CA ILE A 251 8.00 5.92 8.87
C ILE A 251 7.18 6.35 10.09
N ASN A 252 7.87 6.88 11.10
CA ASN A 252 7.23 7.26 12.37
C ASN A 252 6.35 8.51 12.25
N SER A 253 6.69 9.41 11.31
CA SER A 253 5.98 10.66 11.05
C SER A 253 6.10 11.02 9.58
N PHE A 254 5.09 11.69 9.03
CA PHE A 254 5.13 12.21 7.67
C PHE A 254 6.25 13.25 7.47
N GLU A 255 6.71 13.90 8.55
CA GLU A 255 7.82 14.88 8.51
C GLU A 255 9.15 14.23 8.08
N TRP A 256 9.28 12.92 8.24
CA TRP A 256 10.47 12.17 7.84
C TRP A 256 10.34 11.60 6.42
N ALA A 257 9.18 11.81 5.78
CA ALA A 257 8.98 11.38 4.41
C ALA A 257 9.83 12.22 3.45
N ASN A 258 10.50 11.55 2.51
CA ASN A 258 11.14 12.26 1.41
C ASN A 258 10.04 12.87 0.50
N PRO A 259 10.07 14.19 0.22
CA PRO A 259 9.07 14.82 -0.66
C PRO A 259 9.08 14.22 -2.08
N LEU A 260 10.20 13.63 -2.51
CA LEU A 260 10.38 13.03 -3.83
C LEU A 260 9.96 11.56 -3.92
N THR A 261 9.34 11.01 -2.88
CA THR A 261 8.85 9.63 -2.90
C THR A 261 7.35 9.57 -2.64
N PRO A 262 6.63 8.60 -3.23
CA PRO A 262 5.25 8.34 -2.88
C PRO A 262 5.08 8.08 -1.38
N LEU A 263 3.99 8.60 -0.83
CA LEU A 263 3.62 8.45 0.58
C LEU A 263 2.33 7.65 0.66
N ALA A 264 2.16 6.83 1.68
CA ALA A 264 0.88 6.21 2.00
C ALA A 264 0.56 6.36 3.48
N GLN A 265 -0.74 6.40 3.80
CA GLN A 265 -1.24 6.44 5.17
C GLN A 265 -2.31 5.37 5.33
N VAL A 266 -2.23 4.65 6.44
CA VAL A 266 -3.24 3.68 6.83
C VAL A 266 -4.38 4.42 7.51
N LEU A 267 -5.44 4.72 6.77
CA LEU A 267 -6.60 5.45 7.28
C LEU A 267 -7.36 4.65 8.35
N SER A 268 -7.48 3.33 8.14
CA SER A 268 -8.10 2.44 9.12
C SER A 268 -7.52 1.04 9.04
N ALA A 269 -7.36 0.41 10.19
CA ALA A 269 -6.96 -0.99 10.32
C ALA A 269 -8.01 -1.75 11.14
N SER A 270 -8.89 -2.47 10.46
CA SER A 270 -9.99 -3.23 11.08
C SER A 270 -9.78 -4.73 10.92
N SER A 271 -10.44 -5.57 11.71
CA SER A 271 -10.29 -7.02 11.64
C SER A 271 -10.61 -7.63 10.27
N GLY A 272 -11.37 -6.94 9.39
CA GLY A 272 -11.71 -7.43 8.05
C GLY A 272 -10.92 -6.81 6.90
N GLN A 273 -10.39 -5.60 7.06
CA GLN A 273 -9.72 -4.88 5.98
C GLN A 273 -8.80 -3.75 6.49
N LEU A 274 -7.78 -3.46 5.69
CA LEU A 274 -6.99 -2.22 5.74
C LEU A 274 -7.50 -1.25 4.68
N VAL A 275 -7.57 0.03 5.04
CA VAL A 275 -7.85 1.12 4.09
C VAL A 275 -6.63 2.02 4.05
N ILE A 276 -6.02 2.14 2.88
CA ILE A 276 -4.75 2.84 2.69
C ILE A 276 -4.95 3.92 1.62
N GLU A 277 -4.59 5.16 1.93
CA GLU A 277 -4.53 6.27 0.99
C GLU A 277 -3.10 6.47 0.53
N ILE A 278 -2.91 6.72 -0.77
CA ILE A 278 -1.60 6.82 -1.43
C ILE A 278 -1.52 8.17 -2.12
N TRP A 279 -0.43 8.88 -1.91
CA TRP A 279 -0.07 10.11 -2.59
C TRP A 279 1.15 9.92 -3.48
N ASP A 280 1.17 10.63 -4.61
CA ASP A 280 2.39 10.76 -5.41
C ASP A 280 3.38 11.75 -4.78
N GLU A 281 4.52 11.89 -5.46
CA GLU A 281 5.60 12.82 -5.11
C GLU A 281 5.11 14.28 -5.11
N LYS A 282 4.14 14.61 -5.97
CA LYS A 282 3.53 15.94 -6.08
C LYS A 282 2.47 16.19 -5.00
N GLY A 283 2.11 15.17 -4.23
CA GLY A 283 1.17 15.20 -3.13
C GLY A 283 -0.30 15.05 -3.53
N PHE A 284 -0.60 14.68 -4.77
CA PHE A 284 -1.96 14.33 -5.19
C PHE A 284 -2.32 12.94 -4.67
N SER A 285 -3.51 12.81 -4.09
CA SER A 285 -4.04 11.49 -3.73
C SER A 285 -4.25 10.69 -5.02
N LEU A 286 -3.45 9.65 -5.21
CA LEU A 286 -3.50 8.75 -6.36
C LEU A 286 -4.61 7.72 -6.23
N LEU A 287 -4.75 7.16 -5.03
CA LEU A 287 -5.61 6.01 -4.79
C LEU A 287 -5.92 5.84 -3.31
N GLN A 288 -7.18 5.49 -3.03
CA GLN A 288 -7.55 4.83 -1.80
C GLN A 288 -7.79 3.35 -2.09
N THR A 289 -6.92 2.48 -1.59
CA THR A 289 -7.03 1.02 -1.76
C THR A 289 -7.56 0.36 -0.50
N ARG A 290 -8.29 -0.75 -0.68
CA ARG A 290 -8.77 -1.59 0.40
C ARG A 290 -8.11 -2.95 0.28
N VAL A 291 -7.29 -3.31 1.26
CA VAL A 291 -6.62 -4.62 1.32
C VAL A 291 -7.44 -5.50 2.25
N GLY A 292 -8.16 -6.47 1.67
CA GLY A 292 -8.95 -7.42 2.42
C GLY A 292 -8.08 -8.38 3.23
N LEU A 293 -8.61 -8.87 4.35
CA LEU A 293 -7.97 -9.94 5.10
C LEU A 293 -7.90 -11.21 4.24
N ALA A 294 -6.73 -11.84 4.21
CA ALA A 294 -6.52 -13.11 3.56
C ALA A 294 -7.43 -14.17 4.19
N ASN A 295 -8.10 -14.96 3.34
CA ASN A 295 -8.89 -16.09 3.79
C ASN A 295 -7.94 -17.19 4.28
N LEU A 296 -7.81 -17.30 5.60
CA LEU A 296 -7.01 -18.33 6.24
C LEU A 296 -7.86 -19.57 6.50
N SER A 297 -7.34 -20.73 6.09
CA SER A 297 -7.91 -22.01 6.49
C SER A 297 -7.90 -22.11 8.02
N PRO A 298 -8.96 -22.62 8.66
CA PRO A 298 -8.96 -22.86 10.10
C PRO A 298 -7.80 -23.75 10.52
N LEU A 299 -7.03 -23.30 11.50
CA LEU A 299 -5.94 -24.02 12.11
C LEU A 299 -6.52 -25.14 12.97
N TYR A 300 -6.44 -26.36 12.44
CA TYR A 300 -6.78 -27.56 13.17
C TYR A 300 -5.67 -28.58 13.04
N VAL A 301 -4.87 -28.70 14.10
CA VAL A 301 -3.79 -29.68 14.20
C VAL A 301 -4.11 -30.65 15.32
N ARG A 302 -4.07 -31.94 14.97
CA ARG A 302 -4.16 -32.99 15.97
C ARG A 302 -2.81 -33.20 16.62
N SER A 303 -2.78 -33.19 17.95
CA SER A 303 -1.56 -33.32 18.74
C SER A 303 -0.80 -34.62 18.47
N ASP A 304 -1.51 -35.72 18.21
CA ASP A 304 -0.96 -37.04 17.90
C ASP A 304 -0.29 -37.13 16.51
N GLN A 305 -0.65 -36.24 15.58
CA GLN A 305 -0.02 -36.15 14.26
C GLN A 305 1.22 -35.25 14.28
N LEU A 306 1.19 -34.21 15.11
CA LEU A 306 2.30 -33.25 15.21
C LEU A 306 3.52 -33.86 15.92
N ILE A 307 3.28 -34.46 17.09
CA ILE A 307 4.31 -35.01 17.96
C ILE A 307 4.04 -36.48 18.22
N THR A 308 4.93 -37.35 17.74
CA THR A 308 4.81 -38.80 17.88
C THR A 308 5.84 -39.36 18.86
N ALA A 309 5.46 -40.46 19.53
CA ALA A 309 6.27 -41.15 20.54
C ALA A 309 6.89 -40.23 21.62
N PRO A 310 6.10 -39.36 22.28
CA PRO A 310 6.63 -38.48 23.33
C PRO A 310 6.96 -39.31 24.58
N LYS A 311 8.21 -39.20 25.03
CA LYS A 311 8.75 -39.92 26.19
C LYS A 311 9.47 -38.96 27.12
N LEU A 312 9.06 -38.95 28.39
CA LEU A 312 9.74 -38.18 29.44
C LEU A 312 11.17 -38.70 29.63
N ARG A 313 12.15 -37.79 29.59
CA ARG A 313 13.58 -38.07 29.83
C ARG A 313 14.01 -37.60 31.21
N SER A 314 13.54 -36.42 31.61
CA SER A 314 13.70 -35.83 32.93
C SER A 314 12.50 -34.94 33.22
N ALA A 315 12.41 -34.40 34.43
CA ALA A 315 11.34 -33.47 34.81
C ALA A 315 11.23 -32.24 33.89
N LYS A 316 12.28 -31.89 33.13
CA LYS A 316 12.33 -30.72 32.24
C LYS A 316 12.58 -31.08 30.77
N GLN A 317 12.55 -32.36 30.41
CA GLN A 317 12.90 -32.81 29.05
C GLN A 317 12.01 -33.93 28.55
N VAL A 318 11.52 -33.77 27.31
CA VAL A 318 10.76 -34.78 26.58
C VAL A 318 11.49 -35.12 25.29
N SER A 319 11.67 -36.41 25.00
CA SER A 319 12.12 -36.86 23.68
C SER A 319 10.93 -37.28 22.85
N CYS A 320 10.84 -36.80 21.61
CA CYS A 320 9.74 -37.09 20.70
C CYS A 320 10.20 -37.09 19.24
N HIS A 321 9.30 -37.43 18.33
CA HIS A 321 9.50 -37.28 16.89
C HIS A 321 8.54 -36.23 16.34
N MET A 322 9.06 -35.37 15.46
CA MET A 322 8.28 -34.42 14.67
C MET A 322 8.63 -34.67 13.20
N GLY A 323 7.69 -35.26 12.46
CA GLY A 323 7.98 -35.88 11.17
C GLY A 323 9.03 -36.99 11.29
N LYS A 324 10.10 -36.91 10.49
CA LYS A 324 11.17 -37.93 10.45
C LYS A 324 12.33 -37.64 11.42
N ARG A 325 12.28 -36.52 12.15
CA ARG A 325 13.37 -36.07 13.03
C ARG A 325 13.01 -36.29 14.48
N ARG A 326 14.01 -36.69 15.26
CA ARG A 326 13.91 -36.85 16.70
C ARG A 326 14.39 -35.58 17.40
N PHE A 327 13.61 -35.11 18.36
CA PHE A 327 13.93 -33.93 19.18
C PHE A 327 14.03 -34.31 20.66
N ILE A 328 14.77 -33.47 21.39
CA ILE A 328 14.73 -33.41 22.86
C ILE A 328 14.29 -31.99 23.19
N LEU A 329 13.03 -31.87 23.60
CA LEU A 329 12.38 -30.61 23.88
C LEU A 329 12.54 -30.22 25.34
N ARG A 330 12.73 -28.93 25.58
CA ARG A 330 12.73 -28.24 26.88
C ARG A 330 11.68 -27.14 26.86
N GLU A 331 11.30 -26.69 28.04
CA GLU A 331 10.52 -25.46 28.22
C GLU A 331 11.23 -24.27 27.56
N GLY A 332 10.48 -23.44 26.83
CA GLY A 332 10.97 -22.32 26.05
C GLY A 332 11.54 -22.68 24.67
N ASP A 333 11.57 -23.96 24.28
CA ASP A 333 12.05 -24.35 22.96
C ASP A 333 11.08 -23.95 21.85
N TRP A 334 11.61 -23.41 20.75
CA TRP A 334 10.87 -23.02 19.56
C TRP A 334 11.20 -23.95 18.41
N ILE A 335 10.21 -24.69 17.91
CA ILE A 335 10.38 -25.65 16.83
C ILE A 335 9.57 -25.21 15.62
N ILE A 336 10.24 -24.91 14.52
CA ILE A 336 9.62 -24.46 13.28
C ILE A 336 9.62 -25.57 12.23
N LYS A 337 8.53 -25.65 11.46
CA LYS A 337 8.42 -26.48 10.26
C LYS A 337 8.47 -25.61 9.03
N THR A 338 9.57 -25.71 8.29
CA THR A 338 9.71 -25.07 6.98
C THR A 338 9.57 -26.12 5.88
N GLN A 339 9.76 -25.71 4.63
CA GLN A 339 9.83 -26.64 3.50
C GLN A 339 10.92 -27.70 3.65
N LYS A 340 11.99 -27.42 4.41
CA LYS A 340 13.09 -28.35 4.72
C LYS A 340 12.74 -29.33 5.86
N GLY A 341 11.57 -29.18 6.47
CA GLY A 341 11.08 -29.95 7.61
C GLY A 341 11.31 -29.25 8.96
N TRP A 342 11.14 -30.03 10.02
CA TRP A 342 11.24 -29.55 11.40
C TRP A 342 12.69 -29.25 11.80
N HIS A 343 12.90 -28.12 12.46
CA HIS A 343 14.15 -27.81 13.16
C HIS A 343 13.88 -26.87 14.34
N LYS A 344 14.83 -26.83 15.28
CA LYS A 344 14.78 -25.97 16.45
C LYS A 344 15.44 -24.64 16.13
N LEU A 345 14.79 -23.54 16.46
CA LEU A 345 15.38 -22.20 16.41
C LEU A 345 16.26 -22.04 17.65
N THR A 346 17.56 -21.83 17.45
CA THR A 346 18.52 -21.71 18.57
C THR A 346 19.37 -20.47 18.48
N ALA A 347 19.73 -20.05 17.27
CA ALA A 347 20.54 -18.87 17.08
C ALA A 347 19.67 -17.61 17.03
N MET A 348 20.21 -16.50 17.54
CA MET A 348 19.45 -15.25 17.69
C MET A 348 19.02 -14.67 16.33
N ASP A 349 19.87 -14.80 15.32
CA ASP A 349 19.58 -14.41 13.93
C ASP A 349 18.43 -15.20 13.31
N GLU A 350 18.33 -16.51 13.60
CA GLU A 350 17.20 -17.34 13.17
C GLU A 350 15.88 -16.88 13.82
N ILE A 351 15.93 -16.58 15.11
CA ILE A 351 14.78 -16.08 15.88
C ILE A 351 14.35 -14.73 15.30
N VAL A 352 15.26 -13.78 15.14
CA VAL A 352 14.96 -12.45 14.55
C VAL A 352 14.41 -12.60 13.14
N SER A 353 14.98 -13.48 12.32
CA SER A 353 14.49 -13.76 10.96
C SER A 353 13.06 -14.31 10.96
N TYR A 354 12.72 -15.16 11.93
CA TYR A 354 11.35 -15.64 12.11
C TYR A 354 10.41 -14.51 12.57
N LEU A 355 10.85 -13.67 13.53
CA LEU A 355 10.04 -12.57 14.04
C LEU A 355 9.65 -11.55 12.96
N TRP A 356 10.51 -11.35 11.96
CA TRP A 356 10.29 -10.47 10.82
C TRP A 356 9.78 -11.19 9.55
N HIS A 357 9.34 -12.45 9.66
CA HIS A 357 8.84 -13.27 8.55
C HIS A 357 9.83 -13.47 7.38
N ALA A 358 11.13 -13.25 7.59
CA ALA A 358 12.16 -13.65 6.63
C ALA A 358 12.26 -15.18 6.56
N THR A 359 12.05 -15.86 7.69
CA THR A 359 11.84 -17.31 7.75
C THR A 359 10.36 -17.60 8.01
N ARG A 360 9.71 -18.34 7.11
CA ARG A 360 8.29 -18.72 7.24
C ARG A 360 8.14 -20.20 7.57
N GLY A 361 7.16 -20.50 8.41
CA GLY A 361 6.82 -21.86 8.78
C GLY A 361 5.90 -21.94 9.98
N GLU A 362 5.22 -23.07 10.11
CA GLU A 362 4.41 -23.39 11.29
C GLU A 362 5.34 -23.49 12.51
N LEU A 363 4.93 -22.95 13.66
CA LEU A 363 5.76 -22.91 14.87
C LEU A 363 5.07 -23.61 16.02
N PHE A 364 5.82 -24.41 16.76
CA PHE A 364 5.43 -24.92 18.06
C PHE A 364 6.37 -24.37 19.14
N VAL A 365 5.81 -23.70 20.15
CA VAL A 365 6.53 -23.21 21.32
C VAL A 365 6.18 -24.05 22.53
N VAL A 366 7.18 -24.53 23.26
CA VAL A 366 6.97 -25.35 24.46
C VAL A 366 6.82 -24.45 25.69
N ASP A 367 5.66 -24.46 26.31
CA ASP A 367 5.36 -23.65 27.50
C ASP A 367 5.68 -24.35 28.80
N SER A 368 5.37 -25.65 28.90
CA SER A 368 5.66 -26.41 30.11
C SER A 368 5.79 -27.89 29.81
N ILE A 369 6.58 -28.56 30.66
CA ILE A 369 6.75 -30.01 30.67
C ILE A 369 6.41 -30.49 32.07
N ASP A 370 5.29 -31.20 32.19
CA ASP A 370 4.81 -31.73 33.45
C ASP A 370 4.69 -33.26 33.37
N ALA A 371 5.18 -33.98 34.37
CA ALA A 371 5.09 -35.45 34.38
C ALA A 371 3.63 -35.95 34.40
N GLY A 372 2.70 -35.18 34.98
CA GLY A 372 1.28 -35.51 35.06
C GLY A 372 0.47 -35.05 33.83
N SER A 373 0.56 -33.77 33.47
CA SER A 373 -0.24 -33.21 32.36
C SER A 373 0.41 -33.29 30.98
N GLY A 374 1.68 -33.69 30.93
CA GLY A 374 2.45 -33.86 29.70
C GLY A 374 3.09 -32.58 29.18
N LEU A 375 3.33 -32.55 27.87
CA LEU A 375 3.95 -31.43 27.15
C LEU A 375 2.86 -30.44 26.71
N LYS A 376 2.96 -29.19 27.15
CA LYS A 376 2.05 -28.10 26.77
C LYS A 376 2.77 -27.06 25.93
N GLY A 377 2.04 -26.43 25.02
CA GLY A 377 2.59 -25.40 24.17
C GLY A 377 1.55 -24.77 23.25
N HIS A 378 1.97 -23.75 22.51
CA HIS A 378 1.16 -23.12 21.47
C HIS A 378 1.67 -23.50 20.09
N TYR A 379 0.73 -23.84 19.20
CA TYR A 379 0.97 -24.09 17.80
C TYR A 379 0.46 -22.92 16.96
N PHE A 380 1.32 -22.34 16.15
CA PHE A 380 1.01 -21.23 15.26
C PHE A 380 1.01 -21.71 13.81
N ASP A 381 0.09 -21.18 13.02
CA ASP A 381 0.12 -21.33 11.56
C ASP A 381 1.34 -20.61 10.97
N GLU A 382 1.62 -20.85 9.68
CA GLU A 382 2.77 -20.26 8.98
C GLU A 382 2.80 -18.73 9.08
N MET A 383 1.62 -18.11 9.07
CA MET A 383 1.48 -16.67 9.13
C MET A 383 1.42 -16.13 10.54
N ARG A 384 1.35 -16.96 11.60
CA ARG A 384 1.15 -16.55 13.01
C ARG A 384 -0.12 -15.74 13.23
N SER A 385 -1.12 -15.94 12.40
CA SER A 385 -2.42 -15.27 12.49
C SER A 385 -3.42 -16.10 13.30
N GLN A 386 -3.16 -17.39 13.43
CA GLN A 386 -3.95 -18.33 14.21
C GLN A 386 -3.05 -19.06 15.19
N VAL A 387 -3.62 -19.39 16.35
CA VAL A 387 -2.91 -20.12 17.41
C VAL A 387 -3.83 -21.19 17.97
N GLN A 388 -3.28 -22.38 18.21
CA GLN A 388 -3.95 -23.50 18.84
C GLN A 388 -3.14 -23.94 20.07
N PRO A 389 -3.68 -23.87 21.29
CA PRO A 389 -3.04 -24.47 22.45
C PRO A 389 -3.07 -26.00 22.31
N LEU A 390 -1.93 -26.65 22.55
CA LEU A 390 -1.79 -28.09 22.48
C LEU A 390 -1.37 -28.64 23.84
N THR A 391 -1.95 -29.79 24.19
CA THR A 391 -1.50 -30.62 25.31
C THR A 391 -1.25 -32.03 24.78
N ILE A 392 -0.04 -32.52 24.96
CA ILE A 392 0.42 -33.82 24.48
C ILE A 392 0.69 -34.70 25.69
N SER A 393 -0.12 -35.74 25.84
CA SER A 393 0.05 -36.72 26.89
C SER A 393 1.35 -37.49 26.69
N LEU A 394 2.11 -37.66 27.77
CA LEU A 394 3.32 -38.46 27.76
C LEU A 394 2.95 -39.92 28.02
N ALA A 395 3.53 -40.84 27.25
CA ALA A 395 3.36 -42.25 27.54
C ALA A 395 4.06 -42.55 28.87
N ASN A 396 3.27 -42.75 29.93
CA ASN A 396 3.80 -43.14 31.23
C ASN A 396 4.54 -44.46 31.09
N THR A 397 5.85 -44.45 31.31
CA THR A 397 6.66 -45.68 31.44
C THR A 397 6.35 -46.49 32.71
N ALA A 398 5.34 -46.09 33.49
CA ALA A 398 4.86 -46.81 34.66
C ALA A 398 4.10 -48.07 34.22
N GLY A 399 4.81 -49.18 34.01
CA GLY A 399 4.15 -50.45 33.69
C GLY A 399 4.99 -51.63 33.21
N LYS A 400 6.32 -51.52 33.06
CA LYS A 400 7.17 -52.72 33.09
C LYS A 400 7.67 -52.91 34.52
N ALA A 401 6.79 -53.43 35.37
CA ALA A 401 7.21 -54.13 36.57
C ALA A 401 8.20 -55.21 36.11
N THR A 402 9.45 -55.09 36.55
CA THR A 402 10.46 -56.14 36.41
C THR A 402 9.83 -57.40 36.99
N PRO A 403 9.67 -58.50 36.21
CA PRO A 403 9.26 -59.75 36.81
C PRO A 403 10.35 -60.12 37.81
N ASN A 404 9.98 -60.13 39.10
CA ASN A 404 10.80 -60.67 40.17
C ASN A 404 11.25 -62.07 39.75
N MET A 405 12.48 -62.20 39.25
CA MET A 405 13.13 -63.50 39.15
C MET A 405 13.36 -63.96 40.58
N ARG A 406 12.38 -64.69 41.12
CA ARG A 406 12.58 -65.47 42.33
C ARG A 406 13.68 -66.48 42.04
N HIS A 407 14.71 -66.40 42.87
CA HIS A 407 15.74 -67.41 43.06
C HIS A 407 15.14 -68.83 43.03
N ARG A 408 15.82 -69.71 42.28
CA ARG A 408 15.92 -71.12 42.64
C ARG A 408 17.32 -71.38 43.14
#